data_AF-A0A242CCF6-F1
#
_entry.id   AF-A0A242CCF6-F1
#
_cell.length_a   1.000
_cell.length_b   1.000
_cell.length_c   1.000
_cell.angle_alpha   90.00
_cell.angle_beta   90.00
_cell.angle_gamma   90.00
#
_symmetry.space_group_name_H-M   'P 1'
#
loop_
_entity.id
_entity.type
_entity.pdbx_description
1 polymer ?
#
loop_
_entity_poly.entity_id
_entity_poly.type
_entity_poly.pdbx_seq_one_letter_code
_entity_poly.pdbx_strand_id
1 'polypeptide(L)'
;MKHSMHSSCYTASFSNLLAQNDLSITDELLFGISQSFSFMYNYTNLPQSGWTFSTIGSTHQGIYTLSTLLNREISIILVDEESYLATLSNIIKEHSSAIIEISVRDYMKDPQSEELFSYIKESNVNHYVTVHKIDSDFVFFYDNFSFKIRKLSISDFLCAVYPKGTNVFYPSEGRIFYYDRTKQRNLDQLSKQTILEAIHHTAELFLLSNWESKGLNGLNHMSQELSLILSEKEHLEKNKKLFYYFCILAGNGGLYRRDYIKFLKKVTSLYPEEATILKEIISLYKIAQKKWKKIAKEIASIDIHSASLEQVTSEIENLLQEVTLVEKKAMYTLWTWTENQLSKSITFTSSFPTQKIETTSFNTLEEIIRYFMNSRIEFDLIVTKKNTIDLNIASNDQIFYWTPSNNKISEEFWEGTLNYCFKTRPLKDATILKSEEFIDKIAG
;
A
#
# COMPACT_ATOMS: atom_id res chain seq x y z
N MET A 1 -23.40 -5.88 -14.39
CA MET A 1 -22.05 -5.94 -13.76
C MET A 1 -22.20 -5.76 -12.26
N LYS A 2 -21.52 -6.56 -11.44
CA LYS A 2 -21.66 -6.51 -9.97
C LYS A 2 -20.62 -5.54 -9.41
N HIS A 3 -21.07 -4.39 -8.94
CA HIS A 3 -20.27 -3.42 -8.20
C HIS A 3 -19.64 -4.06 -6.94
N SER A 4 -18.34 -3.87 -6.74
CA SER A 4 -17.61 -4.37 -5.57
C SER A 4 -17.80 -3.45 -4.36
N MET A 5 -18.07 -4.08 -3.21
CA MET A 5 -18.31 -3.44 -1.90
C MET A 5 -17.26 -3.88 -0.89
N HIS A 6 -16.02 -4.06 -1.35
CA HIS A 6 -14.94 -4.54 -0.49
C HIS A 6 -14.64 -3.54 0.65
N SER A 7 -14.17 -4.05 1.79
CA SER A 7 -13.79 -3.26 2.97
C SER A 7 -12.64 -2.29 2.68
N SER A 8 -11.76 -2.68 1.78
CA SER A 8 -10.69 -1.84 1.22
C SER A 8 -11.23 -1.12 -0.02
N CYS A 9 -11.31 0.21 0.04
CA CYS A 9 -11.69 1.08 -1.07
C CYS A 9 -10.78 0.87 -2.29
N TYR A 10 -9.52 0.56 -2.01
CA TYR A 10 -8.53 0.17 -2.99
C TYR A 10 -8.94 -1.11 -3.74
N THR A 11 -9.13 -2.23 -3.04
CA THR A 11 -9.54 -3.50 -3.67
C THR A 11 -10.84 -3.35 -4.43
N ALA A 12 -11.82 -2.64 -3.86
CA ALA A 12 -13.10 -2.42 -4.53
C ALA A 12 -12.94 -1.61 -5.82
N SER A 13 -12.16 -0.53 -5.79
CA SER A 13 -11.93 0.33 -6.96
C SER A 13 -11.20 -0.42 -8.08
N PHE A 14 -10.23 -1.26 -7.73
CA PHE A 14 -9.56 -2.13 -8.70
C PHE A 14 -10.48 -3.20 -9.26
N SER A 15 -11.27 -3.85 -8.42
CA SER A 15 -12.25 -4.85 -8.85
C SER A 15 -13.23 -4.25 -9.85
N ASN A 16 -13.73 -3.04 -9.57
CA ASN A 16 -14.62 -2.30 -10.46
C ASN A 16 -13.91 -1.89 -11.77
N LEU A 17 -12.66 -1.40 -11.71
CA LEU A 17 -11.87 -1.08 -12.90
C LEU A 17 -11.69 -2.33 -13.80
N LEU A 18 -11.28 -3.46 -13.23
CA LEU A 18 -11.07 -4.71 -13.95
C LEU A 18 -12.37 -5.26 -14.54
N ALA A 19 -13.46 -5.23 -13.78
CA ALA A 19 -14.77 -5.70 -14.24
C ALA A 19 -15.28 -4.90 -15.46
N GLN A 20 -15.06 -3.58 -15.48
CA GLN A 20 -15.40 -2.71 -16.62
C GLN A 20 -14.51 -2.96 -17.85
N ASN A 21 -13.42 -3.70 -17.68
CA ASN A 21 -12.48 -4.09 -18.72
C ASN A 21 -12.55 -5.59 -19.01
N ASP A 22 -13.69 -6.23 -18.71
CA ASP A 22 -13.97 -7.66 -18.95
C ASP A 22 -12.98 -8.62 -18.27
N LEU A 23 -12.30 -8.16 -17.21
CA LEU A 23 -11.41 -8.96 -16.38
C LEU A 23 -12.10 -9.36 -15.09
N SER A 24 -12.35 -10.66 -14.92
CA SER A 24 -13.00 -11.20 -13.72
C SER A 24 -11.97 -11.79 -12.76
N ILE A 25 -11.60 -11.02 -11.73
CA ILE A 25 -10.83 -11.48 -10.57
C ILE A 25 -11.70 -11.26 -9.33
N THR A 26 -11.77 -12.22 -8.42
CA THR A 26 -12.57 -12.04 -7.20
C THR A 26 -11.87 -11.08 -6.24
N ASP A 27 -12.64 -10.31 -5.48
CA ASP A 27 -12.11 -9.36 -4.49
C ASP A 27 -11.14 -10.05 -3.50
N GLU A 28 -11.40 -11.30 -3.14
CA GLU A 28 -10.51 -12.08 -2.26
C GLU A 28 -9.13 -12.29 -2.89
N LEU A 29 -9.06 -12.68 -4.17
CA LEU A 29 -7.77 -12.85 -4.85
C LEU A 29 -7.08 -11.51 -4.99
N LEU A 30 -7.81 -10.49 -5.45
CA LEU A 30 -7.30 -9.15 -5.65
C LEU A 30 -6.72 -8.55 -4.36
N PHE A 31 -7.40 -8.73 -3.23
CA PHE A 31 -6.91 -8.31 -1.91
C PHE A 31 -5.57 -8.97 -1.54
N GLY A 32 -5.46 -10.28 -1.73
CA GLY A 32 -4.22 -11.02 -1.41
C GLY A 32 -3.06 -10.66 -2.33
N ILE A 33 -3.28 -10.70 -3.66
CA ILE A 33 -2.21 -10.48 -4.63
C ILE A 33 -1.73 -9.02 -4.68
N SER A 34 -2.60 -8.06 -4.34
CA SER A 34 -2.21 -6.65 -4.19
C SER A 34 -1.35 -6.38 -2.97
N GLN A 35 -1.06 -7.41 -2.17
CA GLN A 35 -0.36 -7.29 -0.90
C GLN A 35 -1.06 -6.29 0.03
N SER A 36 -2.40 -6.18 -0.06
CA SER A 36 -3.20 -5.28 0.79
C SER A 36 -3.15 -5.66 2.27
N PHE A 37 -2.62 -6.84 2.58
CA PHE A 37 -2.33 -7.27 3.94
C PHE A 37 -0.97 -6.80 4.46
N SER A 38 -0.08 -6.26 3.60
CA SER A 38 1.11 -5.53 4.03
C SER A 38 0.66 -4.17 4.59
N PHE A 39 0.68 -4.03 5.91
CA PHE A 39 0.11 -2.87 6.59
C PHE A 39 1.18 -1.82 6.89
N MET A 40 0.72 -0.58 6.99
CA MET A 40 1.45 0.53 7.59
C MET A 40 0.63 1.10 8.76
N TYR A 41 1.22 1.18 9.93
CA TYR A 41 0.77 1.97 11.07
C TYR A 41 1.35 3.37 10.91
N ASN A 42 0.64 4.26 10.22
CA ASN A 42 1.06 5.65 10.05
C ASN A 42 0.69 6.51 11.24
N TYR A 43 1.43 7.59 11.43
CA TYR A 43 1.09 8.64 12.36
C TYR A 43 0.00 9.55 11.77
N THR A 44 -1.22 9.54 12.32
CA THR A 44 -2.17 10.67 12.16
C THR A 44 -1.90 11.68 13.25
N ASN A 45 -1.61 12.91 12.85
CA ASN A 45 -1.66 14.04 13.77
C ASN A 45 -3.13 14.27 14.17
N LEU A 46 -3.51 13.92 15.40
CA LEU A 46 -4.76 14.43 15.94
C LEU A 46 -4.52 15.86 16.40
N PRO A 47 -5.46 16.80 16.14
CA PRO A 47 -5.19 18.24 16.20
C PRO A 47 -4.58 18.80 17.51
N GLN A 48 -4.59 18.06 18.62
CA GLN A 48 -4.16 18.55 19.94
C GLN A 48 -3.38 17.54 20.82
N SER A 49 -3.25 16.26 20.44
CA SER A 49 -2.54 15.24 21.24
C SER A 49 -1.16 14.84 20.69
N GLY A 50 -0.77 15.35 19.52
CA GLY A 50 0.41 14.87 18.81
C GLY A 50 0.10 13.67 17.92
N TRP A 51 1.14 12.88 17.63
CA TRP A 51 1.09 11.82 16.64
C TRP A 51 0.40 10.56 17.21
N THR A 52 -0.70 10.12 16.59
CA THR A 52 -1.42 8.87 16.93
C THR A 52 -1.31 7.86 15.79
N PHE A 53 -1.47 6.55 16.04
CA PHE A 53 -1.37 5.56 14.96
C PHE A 53 -2.70 5.43 14.19
N SER A 54 -2.77 5.95 12.95
CA SER A 54 -3.70 5.46 11.92
C SER A 54 -3.08 4.34 11.13
N THR A 55 -3.80 3.24 10.96
CA THR A 55 -3.41 2.26 9.96
C THR A 55 -3.75 2.78 8.56
N ILE A 56 -2.77 2.96 7.66
CA ILE A 56 -3.07 3.21 6.23
C ILE A 56 -3.39 1.85 5.59
N GLY A 57 -4.42 1.83 4.74
CA GLY A 57 -4.64 0.73 3.82
C GLY A 57 -3.49 0.58 2.79
N SER A 58 -3.75 -0.19 1.73
CA SER A 58 -2.80 -0.37 0.64
C SER A 58 -2.37 0.98 0.06
N THR A 59 -1.06 1.18 -0.10
CA THR A 59 -0.49 2.38 -0.74
C THR A 59 -0.58 2.29 -2.26
N HIS A 60 -0.17 3.35 -2.98
CA HIS A 60 0.01 3.29 -4.44
C HIS A 60 0.90 2.13 -4.89
N GLN A 61 1.78 1.62 -4.02
CA GLN A 61 2.58 0.42 -4.31
C GLN A 61 1.72 -0.80 -4.64
N GLY A 62 0.55 -0.94 -4.00
CA GLY A 62 -0.39 -2.00 -4.34
C GLY A 62 -0.83 -1.94 -5.81
N ILE A 63 -0.83 -0.76 -6.44
CA ILE A 63 -1.24 -0.53 -7.84
C ILE A 63 -0.19 -1.07 -8.76
N TYR A 64 1.06 -0.69 -8.51
CA TYR A 64 2.22 -1.16 -9.25
C TYR A 64 2.39 -2.67 -9.10
N THR A 65 2.25 -3.20 -7.87
CA THR A 65 2.25 -4.63 -7.61
C THR A 65 1.17 -5.34 -8.41
N LEU A 66 -0.08 -4.86 -8.37
CA LEU A 66 -1.16 -5.46 -9.16
C LEU A 66 -0.91 -5.37 -10.67
N SER A 67 -0.49 -4.22 -11.16
CA SER A 67 -0.14 -3.99 -12.56
C SER A 67 0.92 -4.99 -13.02
N THR A 68 1.98 -5.15 -12.23
CA THR A 68 3.10 -6.05 -12.52
C THR A 68 2.67 -7.52 -12.47
N LEU A 69 1.98 -7.94 -11.41
CA LEU A 69 1.56 -9.33 -11.22
C LEU A 69 0.51 -9.77 -12.24
N LEU A 70 -0.39 -8.88 -12.62
CA LEU A 70 -1.34 -9.14 -13.70
C LEU A 70 -0.70 -8.99 -15.07
N ASN A 71 0.56 -8.50 -15.14
CA ASN A 71 1.28 -8.09 -16.36
C ASN A 71 0.33 -7.33 -17.30
N ARG A 72 -0.33 -6.37 -16.67
CA ARG A 72 -1.25 -5.40 -17.25
C ARG A 72 -0.67 -4.03 -16.98
N GLU A 73 -0.65 -3.16 -17.99
CA GLU A 73 -0.18 -1.80 -17.74
C GLU A 73 -1.31 -0.97 -17.16
N ILE A 74 -1.16 -0.62 -15.88
CA ILE A 74 -1.96 0.42 -15.25
C ILE A 74 -1.16 1.68 -15.40
N SER A 75 -1.69 2.61 -16.18
CA SER A 75 -1.09 3.91 -16.37
C SER A 75 -1.53 4.83 -15.25
N ILE A 76 -0.58 5.62 -14.77
CA ILE A 76 -0.78 6.63 -13.74
C ILE A 76 -0.32 7.93 -14.34
N ILE A 77 -1.21 8.92 -14.37
CA ILE A 77 -0.89 10.25 -14.82
C ILE A 77 -1.25 11.26 -13.74
N LEU A 78 -0.44 12.29 -13.64
CA LEU A 78 -0.71 13.49 -12.88
C LEU A 78 -1.25 14.54 -13.85
N VAL A 79 -2.34 15.18 -13.48
CA VAL A 79 -3.01 16.18 -14.31
C VAL A 79 -3.27 17.40 -13.46
N ASP A 80 -3.19 18.59 -14.04
CA ASP A 80 -3.51 19.84 -13.34
C ASP A 80 -5.03 20.08 -13.29
N GLU A 81 -5.49 20.84 -12.30
CA GLU A 81 -6.92 21.11 -12.03
C GLU A 81 -7.65 21.62 -13.27
N GLU A 82 -7.04 22.52 -14.05
CA GLU A 82 -7.62 23.13 -15.24
C GLU A 82 -7.92 22.12 -16.36
N SER A 83 -7.09 21.09 -16.50
CA SER A 83 -7.20 20.08 -17.57
C SER A 83 -7.85 18.78 -17.10
N TYR A 84 -8.11 18.65 -15.80
CA TYR A 84 -8.47 17.38 -15.17
C TYR A 84 -9.71 16.71 -15.79
N LEU A 85 -10.82 17.45 -15.90
CA LEU A 85 -12.07 16.88 -16.42
C LEU A 85 -11.98 16.49 -17.89
N ALA A 86 -11.27 17.29 -18.70
CA ALA A 86 -11.09 17.00 -20.12
C ALA A 86 -10.27 15.71 -20.29
N THR A 87 -9.15 15.60 -19.58
CA THR A 87 -8.30 14.40 -19.58
C THR A 87 -9.05 13.18 -19.06
N LEU A 88 -9.73 13.29 -17.92
CA LEU A 88 -10.50 12.19 -17.34
C LEU A 88 -11.64 11.75 -18.27
N SER A 89 -12.33 12.68 -18.92
CA SER A 89 -13.39 12.36 -19.89
C SER A 89 -12.85 11.59 -21.09
N ASN A 90 -11.69 11.98 -21.61
CA ASN A 90 -11.02 11.26 -22.70
C ASN A 90 -10.63 9.84 -22.25
N ILE A 91 -10.05 9.71 -21.06
CA ILE A 91 -9.68 8.40 -20.50
C ILE A 91 -10.91 7.51 -20.33
N ILE A 92 -12.02 8.01 -19.78
CA ILE A 92 -13.24 7.22 -19.62
C ILE A 92 -13.80 6.80 -20.99
N LYS A 93 -13.74 7.68 -22.00
CA LYS A 93 -14.19 7.37 -23.35
C LYS A 93 -13.35 6.26 -24.00
N GLU A 94 -12.04 6.28 -23.79
CA GLU A 94 -11.09 5.33 -24.39
C GLU A 94 -10.95 4.02 -23.61
N HIS A 95 -11.00 4.09 -22.28
CA HIS A 95 -10.68 3.00 -21.35
C HIS A 95 -11.86 2.54 -20.49
N SER A 96 -13.07 3.07 -20.72
CA SER A 96 -14.33 2.80 -20.01
C SER A 96 -14.42 3.31 -18.56
N SER A 97 -13.31 3.31 -17.81
CA SER A 97 -13.29 3.78 -16.43
C SER A 97 -11.87 4.14 -15.97
N ALA A 98 -11.82 4.88 -14.87
CA ALA A 98 -10.59 5.23 -14.18
C ALA A 98 -10.79 5.20 -12.67
N ILE A 99 -9.75 4.86 -11.92
CA ILE A 99 -9.72 5.01 -10.47
C ILE A 99 -9.20 6.42 -10.17
N ILE A 100 -9.87 7.09 -9.24
CA ILE A 100 -9.55 8.44 -8.80
C ILE A 100 -9.36 8.44 -7.30
N GLU A 101 -8.28 9.10 -6.87
CA GLU A 101 -8.02 9.39 -5.48
C GLU A 101 -8.73 10.70 -5.11
N ILE A 102 -9.52 10.70 -4.04
CA ILE A 102 -10.30 11.85 -3.57
C ILE A 102 -10.17 12.03 -2.06
N SER A 103 -10.17 13.28 -1.60
CA SER A 103 -10.25 13.63 -0.18
C SER A 103 -11.59 13.22 0.42
N VAL A 104 -11.60 12.33 1.43
CA VAL A 104 -12.84 11.92 2.14
C VAL A 104 -13.59 13.12 2.72
N ARG A 105 -12.83 14.09 3.24
CA ARG A 105 -13.35 15.30 3.90
C ARG A 105 -14.23 16.11 2.95
N ASP A 106 -13.76 16.29 1.72
CA ASP A 106 -14.38 17.19 0.74
C ASP A 106 -15.41 16.44 -0.13
N TYR A 107 -15.22 15.12 -0.28
CA TYR A 107 -16.10 14.19 -0.99
C TYR A 107 -17.43 13.90 -0.27
N MET A 108 -17.42 13.74 1.06
CA MET A 108 -18.59 13.24 1.82
C MET A 108 -19.33 14.35 2.58
N LYS A 109 -20.13 15.12 1.84
CA LYS A 109 -21.07 16.13 2.38
C LYS A 109 -22.47 15.56 2.73
N ASP A 110 -22.63 14.24 2.75
CA ASP A 110 -23.94 13.57 2.97
C ASP A 110 -24.29 13.44 4.47
N PRO A 111 -25.42 13.99 4.96
CA PRO A 111 -25.82 13.98 6.36
C PRO A 111 -25.94 12.59 7.01
N GLN A 112 -26.30 11.53 6.26
CA GLN A 112 -26.46 10.18 6.84
C GLN A 112 -25.12 9.50 7.17
N SER A 113 -24.02 10.06 6.67
CA SER A 113 -22.66 9.60 6.95
C SER A 113 -21.97 10.43 8.06
N GLU A 114 -22.64 11.43 8.63
CA GLU A 114 -21.99 12.45 9.45
C GLU A 114 -21.41 11.93 10.77
N GLU A 115 -22.05 11.05 11.53
CA GLU A 115 -21.54 10.70 12.87
C GLU A 115 -20.27 9.82 12.81
N LEU A 116 -20.18 8.92 11.84
CA LEU A 116 -19.02 8.03 11.68
C LEU A 116 -17.85 8.76 11.03
N PHE A 117 -18.14 9.58 10.03
CA PHE A 117 -17.14 10.31 9.27
C PHE A 117 -16.81 11.67 9.87
N SER A 118 -17.56 12.23 10.83
CA SER A 118 -17.15 13.44 11.57
C SER A 118 -15.79 13.26 12.23
N TYR A 119 -15.51 12.04 12.71
CA TYR A 119 -14.22 11.71 13.33
C TYR A 119 -13.09 11.48 12.30
N ILE A 120 -13.42 11.08 11.07
CA ILE A 120 -12.48 10.80 9.96
C ILE A 120 -12.27 12.03 9.06
N LYS A 121 -13.23 12.95 9.01
CA LYS A 121 -13.15 14.24 8.29
C LYS A 121 -11.95 15.05 8.77
N GLU A 122 -11.59 14.91 10.04
CA GLU A 122 -10.40 15.54 10.62
C GLU A 122 -9.09 14.82 10.30
N SER A 123 -9.13 13.55 9.86
CA SER A 123 -7.92 12.75 9.62
C SER A 123 -7.28 12.97 8.24
N ASN A 124 -7.87 13.83 7.39
CA ASN A 124 -7.35 14.20 6.06
C ASN A 124 -6.90 12.98 5.21
N VAL A 125 -7.69 11.91 5.24
CA VAL A 125 -7.40 10.66 4.51
C VAL A 125 -7.98 10.68 3.10
N ASN A 126 -7.30 9.99 2.19
CA ASN A 126 -7.78 9.78 0.83
C ASN A 126 -8.65 8.53 0.72
N HIS A 127 -9.48 8.53 -0.32
CA HIS A 127 -10.35 7.45 -0.73
C HIS A 127 -10.16 7.17 -2.21
N TYR A 128 -10.37 5.92 -2.61
CA TYR A 128 -10.35 5.54 -4.01
C TYR A 128 -11.79 5.26 -4.47
N VAL A 129 -12.15 5.84 -5.61
CA VAL A 129 -13.42 5.59 -6.30
C VAL A 129 -13.16 5.24 -7.76
N THR A 130 -14.07 4.49 -8.39
CA THR A 130 -13.98 4.21 -9.83
C THR A 130 -14.97 5.08 -10.60
N VAL A 131 -14.48 6.08 -11.32
CA VAL A 131 -15.29 6.91 -12.22
C VAL A 131 -15.52 6.16 -13.52
N HIS A 132 -16.77 6.13 -13.99
CA HIS A 132 -17.15 5.46 -15.25
C HIS A 132 -17.98 6.32 -16.19
N LYS A 133 -18.43 7.50 -15.74
CA LYS A 133 -19.19 8.42 -16.59
C LYS A 133 -19.06 9.85 -16.07
N ILE A 134 -18.98 10.79 -17.00
CA ILE A 134 -19.08 12.24 -16.77
C ILE A 134 -20.16 12.77 -17.72
N ASP A 135 -21.05 13.62 -17.21
CA ASP A 135 -21.98 14.40 -18.04
C ASP A 135 -21.75 15.92 -17.86
N SER A 136 -22.69 16.76 -18.28
CA SER A 136 -22.55 18.21 -18.22
C SER A 136 -22.38 18.75 -16.80
N ASP A 137 -22.93 18.07 -15.81
CA ASP A 137 -23.08 18.61 -14.46
C ASP A 137 -22.48 17.71 -13.38
N PHE A 138 -22.35 16.41 -13.68
CA PHE A 138 -22.04 15.38 -12.70
C PHE A 138 -20.95 14.41 -13.14
N VAL A 139 -20.19 13.95 -12.14
CA VAL A 139 -19.28 12.81 -12.23
C VAL A 139 -19.93 11.62 -11.53
N PHE A 140 -20.02 10.47 -12.21
CA PHE A 140 -20.63 9.24 -11.71
C PHE A 140 -19.57 8.20 -11.43
N PHE A 141 -19.65 7.59 -10.26
CA PHE A 141 -18.63 6.67 -9.79
C PHE A 141 -19.21 5.56 -8.92
N TYR A 142 -18.41 4.50 -8.83
CA TYR A 142 -18.60 3.37 -7.95
C TYR A 142 -17.84 3.61 -6.65
N ASP A 143 -18.53 3.48 -5.51
CA ASP A 143 -17.97 3.64 -4.18
C ASP A 143 -18.23 2.36 -3.37
N ASN A 144 -17.21 1.84 -2.69
CA ASN A 144 -17.29 0.61 -1.92
C ASN A 144 -18.23 0.71 -0.71
N PHE A 145 -18.69 1.91 -0.34
CA PHE A 145 -19.71 2.12 0.69
C PHE A 145 -21.15 2.16 0.16
N SER A 146 -21.39 2.12 -1.15
CA SER A 146 -22.74 2.19 -1.74
C SER A 146 -22.96 1.19 -2.88
N PHE A 147 -24.02 0.38 -2.78
CA PHE A 147 -24.46 -0.48 -3.90
C PHE A 147 -24.97 0.30 -5.12
N LYS A 148 -25.37 1.55 -4.91
CA LYS A 148 -25.85 2.43 -5.98
C LYS A 148 -24.68 3.24 -6.52
N ILE A 149 -24.68 3.45 -7.83
CA ILE A 149 -23.83 4.47 -8.47
C ILE A 149 -24.09 5.80 -7.77
N ARG A 150 -23.01 6.42 -7.30
CA ARG A 150 -23.06 7.75 -6.71
C ARG A 150 -22.71 8.78 -7.77
N LYS A 151 -23.10 10.02 -7.51
CA LYS A 151 -22.76 11.15 -8.35
C LYS A 151 -22.38 12.35 -7.49
N LEU A 152 -21.46 13.16 -7.99
CA LEU A 152 -21.09 14.45 -7.43
C LEU A 152 -21.21 15.52 -8.49
N SER A 153 -21.53 16.75 -8.07
CA SER A 153 -21.39 17.89 -8.97
C SER A 153 -19.93 18.00 -9.40
N ILE A 154 -19.69 18.46 -10.63
CA ILE A 154 -18.32 18.66 -11.13
C ILE A 154 -17.48 19.50 -10.16
N SER A 155 -18.06 20.58 -9.60
CA SER A 155 -17.37 21.46 -8.66
C SER A 155 -17.00 20.75 -7.36
N ASP A 156 -17.89 19.92 -6.81
CA ASP A 156 -17.60 19.17 -5.57
C ASP A 156 -16.56 18.08 -5.82
N PHE A 157 -16.63 17.42 -6.98
CA PHE A 157 -15.66 16.41 -7.37
C PHE A 157 -14.26 16.99 -7.52
N LEU A 158 -14.11 18.12 -8.25
CA LEU A 158 -12.81 18.80 -8.38
C LEU A 158 -12.28 19.29 -7.03
N CYS A 159 -13.15 19.79 -6.16
CA CYS A 159 -12.77 20.16 -4.79
C CYS A 159 -12.24 18.96 -3.99
N ALA A 160 -12.77 17.75 -4.21
CA ALA A 160 -12.29 16.54 -3.57
C ALA A 160 -10.98 16.01 -4.18
N VAL A 161 -10.75 16.21 -5.48
CA VAL A 161 -9.49 15.83 -6.16
C VAL A 161 -8.36 16.84 -5.88
N TYR A 162 -8.69 18.12 -5.71
CA TYR A 162 -7.75 19.20 -5.39
C TYR A 162 -8.19 19.90 -4.10
N PRO A 163 -8.09 19.20 -2.95
CA PRO A 163 -8.53 19.76 -1.67
C PRO A 163 -7.72 21.01 -1.32
N LYS A 164 -8.40 22.13 -1.09
CA LYS A 164 -7.77 23.39 -0.68
C LYS A 164 -7.55 23.37 0.85
N GLY A 165 -6.38 23.80 1.31
CA GLY A 165 -6.06 23.98 2.74
C GLY A 165 -4.70 23.43 3.17
N THR A 166 -4.16 23.94 4.28
CA THR A 166 -2.78 23.67 4.76
C THR A 166 -2.60 22.34 5.47
N ASN A 167 -3.67 21.58 5.72
CA ASN A 167 -3.65 20.39 6.57
C ASN A 167 -3.88 19.07 5.81
N VAL A 168 -3.80 19.06 4.48
CA VAL A 168 -3.94 17.83 3.70
C VAL A 168 -2.63 17.05 3.75
N PHE A 169 -2.58 15.96 4.52
CA PHE A 169 -1.36 15.16 4.71
C PHE A 169 -0.93 14.42 3.44
N TYR A 170 -1.90 14.01 2.62
CA TYR A 170 -1.66 13.36 1.34
C TYR A 170 -2.64 13.93 0.33
N PRO A 171 -2.30 14.99 -0.41
CA PRO A 171 -3.17 15.43 -1.49
C PRO A 171 -3.29 14.33 -2.55
N SER A 172 -4.48 14.20 -3.13
CA SER A 172 -4.75 13.33 -4.28
C SER A 172 -3.99 13.78 -5.54
N GLU A 173 -3.61 15.06 -5.60
CA GLU A 173 -2.74 15.67 -6.63
C GLU A 173 -3.16 15.38 -8.07
N GLY A 174 -4.46 15.24 -8.34
CA GLY A 174 -4.92 14.99 -9.70
C GLY A 174 -4.43 13.67 -10.29
N ARG A 175 -4.15 12.65 -9.45
CA ARG A 175 -3.79 11.31 -9.95
C ARG A 175 -4.99 10.65 -10.63
N ILE A 176 -4.75 10.11 -11.82
CA ILE A 176 -5.69 9.26 -12.56
C ILE A 176 -5.02 7.91 -12.81
N PHE A 177 -5.65 6.84 -12.36
CA PHE A 177 -5.20 5.48 -12.61
C PHE A 177 -6.16 4.82 -13.61
N TYR A 178 -5.66 4.30 -14.72
CA TYR A 178 -6.52 3.65 -15.71
C TYR A 178 -5.84 2.44 -16.34
N TYR A 179 -6.68 1.56 -16.89
CA TYR A 179 -6.25 0.35 -17.53
C TYR A 179 -5.94 0.59 -19.01
N ASP A 180 -4.67 0.50 -19.41
CA ASP A 180 -4.28 0.67 -20.81
C ASP A 180 -4.49 -0.64 -21.60
N ARG A 181 -5.62 -0.70 -22.32
CA ARG A 181 -5.99 -1.85 -23.17
C ARG A 181 -5.02 -2.10 -24.30
N THR A 182 -4.29 -1.07 -24.76
CA THR A 182 -3.40 -1.20 -25.92
C THR A 182 -2.14 -2.00 -25.62
N LYS A 183 -1.80 -2.11 -24.33
CA LYS A 183 -0.61 -2.81 -23.84
C LYS A 183 -0.95 -4.15 -23.20
N GLN A 184 -2.16 -4.66 -23.49
CA GLN A 184 -2.63 -5.93 -23.01
C GLN A 184 -1.82 -7.08 -23.63
N ARG A 185 -0.98 -7.74 -22.83
CA ARG A 185 -0.38 -9.02 -23.23
C ARG A 185 -1.43 -10.13 -23.10
N ASN A 186 -1.50 -11.08 -24.03
CA ASN A 186 -2.33 -12.27 -23.84
C ASN A 186 -1.86 -12.99 -22.57
N LEU A 187 -2.64 -12.87 -21.51
CA LEU A 187 -2.39 -13.62 -20.29
C LEU A 187 -3.67 -14.37 -19.96
N ASP A 188 -3.50 -15.68 -20.02
CA ASP A 188 -4.31 -16.65 -19.31
C ASP A 188 -4.33 -16.31 -17.81
N GLN A 189 -5.25 -16.97 -17.11
CA GLN A 189 -5.55 -16.85 -15.69
C GLN A 189 -4.31 -16.61 -14.80
N LEU A 190 -4.49 -15.86 -13.69
CA LEU A 190 -3.52 -15.69 -12.60
C LEU A 190 -2.76 -17.01 -12.31
N SER A 191 -1.45 -17.03 -12.57
CA SER A 191 -0.66 -18.24 -12.41
C SER A 191 -0.48 -18.61 -10.93
N LYS A 192 -0.25 -19.91 -10.64
CA LYS A 192 0.12 -20.36 -9.29
C LYS A 192 1.36 -19.65 -8.77
N GLN A 193 2.34 -19.45 -9.64
CA GLN A 193 3.60 -18.75 -9.33
C GLN A 193 3.32 -17.32 -8.83
N THR A 194 2.53 -16.55 -9.56
CA THR A 194 2.15 -15.16 -9.21
C THR A 194 1.48 -15.08 -7.84
N ILE A 195 0.59 -16.03 -7.53
CA ILE A 195 -0.09 -16.09 -6.22
C ILE A 195 0.90 -16.42 -5.10
N LEU A 196 1.81 -17.38 -5.33
CA LEU A 196 2.83 -17.76 -4.36
C LEU A 196 3.82 -16.62 -4.08
N GLU A 197 4.28 -15.92 -5.12
CA GLU A 197 5.15 -14.75 -5.00
C GLU A 197 4.49 -13.63 -4.19
N ALA A 198 3.21 -13.34 -4.45
CA ALA A 198 2.49 -12.33 -3.69
C ALA A 198 2.33 -12.70 -2.20
N ILE A 199 2.07 -13.98 -1.90
CA ILE A 199 2.01 -14.48 -0.52
C ILE A 199 3.39 -14.39 0.14
N HIS A 200 4.44 -14.83 -0.57
CA HIS A 200 5.81 -14.80 -0.08
C HIS A 200 6.22 -13.38 0.31
N HIS A 201 6.05 -12.44 -0.60
CA HIS A 201 6.41 -11.05 -0.37
C HIS A 201 5.57 -10.40 0.73
N THR A 202 4.27 -10.71 0.82
CA THR A 202 3.43 -10.24 1.94
C THR A 202 3.98 -10.72 3.29
N ALA A 203 4.38 -12.00 3.37
CA ALA A 203 4.93 -12.58 4.59
C ALA A 203 6.33 -12.03 4.91
N GLU A 204 7.17 -11.85 3.89
CA GLU A 204 8.49 -11.24 3.99
C GLU A 204 8.40 -9.79 4.51
N LEU A 205 7.59 -8.94 3.86
CA LEU A 205 7.36 -7.56 4.30
C LEU A 205 6.81 -7.51 5.73
N PHE A 206 5.94 -8.46 6.10
CA PHE A 206 5.45 -8.54 7.47
C PHE A 206 6.60 -8.83 8.44
N LEU A 207 7.44 -9.82 8.15
CA LEU A 207 8.43 -10.33 9.11
C LEU A 207 9.69 -9.48 9.18
N LEU A 208 10.13 -8.93 8.03
CA LEU A 208 11.47 -8.40 7.82
C LEU A 208 11.49 -6.92 7.46
N SER A 209 10.35 -6.21 7.49
CA SER A 209 10.36 -4.78 7.18
C SER A 209 11.21 -4.00 8.18
N ASN A 210 12.14 -3.18 7.68
CA ASN A 210 12.96 -2.27 8.50
C ASN A 210 12.20 -1.01 8.96
N TRP A 211 10.92 -0.87 8.64
CA TRP A 211 10.15 0.32 8.99
C TRP A 211 9.41 0.05 10.31
N GLU A 212 9.59 0.95 11.27
CA GLU A 212 8.92 0.87 12.59
C GLU A 212 7.40 0.83 12.47
N SER A 213 6.85 1.39 11.40
CA SER A 213 5.43 1.42 11.10
C SER A 213 4.91 0.20 10.32
N LYS A 214 5.75 -0.76 9.91
CA LYS A 214 5.32 -1.89 9.08
C LYS A 214 5.53 -3.22 9.77
N GLY A 215 4.79 -4.23 9.31
CA GLY A 215 4.99 -5.60 9.73
C GLY A 215 4.95 -5.85 11.26
N LEU A 216 5.72 -6.83 11.68
CA LEU A 216 5.87 -7.17 13.09
C LEU A 216 6.33 -5.97 13.93
N ASN A 217 7.16 -5.10 13.37
CA ASN A 217 7.68 -3.90 14.05
C ASN A 217 6.55 -2.93 14.43
N GLY A 218 5.67 -2.62 13.48
CA GLY A 218 4.55 -1.72 13.77
C GLY A 218 3.52 -2.30 14.73
N LEU A 219 3.32 -3.62 14.74
CA LEU A 219 2.46 -4.26 15.72
C LEU A 219 3.06 -4.19 17.14
N ASN A 220 4.38 -4.42 17.26
CA ASN A 220 5.08 -4.26 18.53
C ASN A 220 5.03 -2.82 19.03
N HIS A 221 5.23 -1.85 18.13
CA HIS A 221 5.23 -0.45 18.46
C HIS A 221 3.82 0.04 18.86
N MET A 222 2.77 -0.38 18.15
CA MET A 222 1.39 -0.11 18.55
C MET A 222 1.09 -0.57 19.98
N SER A 223 1.64 -1.71 20.41
CA SER A 223 1.46 -2.20 21.78
C SER A 223 2.07 -1.27 22.83
N GLN A 224 3.14 -0.55 22.52
CA GLN A 224 3.78 0.40 23.43
C GLN A 224 2.99 1.71 23.48
N GLU A 225 2.47 2.13 22.34
CA GLU A 225 1.87 3.45 22.13
C GLU A 225 0.40 3.49 22.53
N LEU A 226 -0.31 2.37 22.47
CA LEU A 226 -1.71 2.30 22.87
C LEU A 226 -1.90 2.69 24.34
N SER A 227 -0.97 2.35 25.22
CA SER A 227 -1.01 2.73 26.63
C SER A 227 -0.89 4.24 26.82
N LEU A 228 -0.13 4.92 25.95
CA LEU A 228 -0.05 6.39 25.92
C LEU A 228 -1.37 6.99 25.42
N ILE A 229 -1.89 6.50 24.29
CA ILE A 229 -3.14 6.98 23.68
C ILE A 229 -4.34 6.86 24.63
N LEU A 230 -4.38 5.80 25.43
CA LEU A 230 -5.45 5.57 26.41
C LEU A 230 -5.27 6.38 27.71
N SER A 231 -4.08 6.90 27.98
CA SER A 231 -3.80 7.72 29.17
C SER A 231 -4.24 9.19 29.02
N GLU A 232 -4.48 9.65 27.80
CA GLU A 232 -4.90 11.02 27.47
C GLU A 232 -6.41 11.23 27.72
N LYS A 233 -6.78 11.52 28.96
CA LYS A 233 -8.17 11.66 29.40
C LYS A 233 -9.00 12.68 28.60
N GLU A 234 -8.39 13.77 28.13
CA GLU A 234 -9.07 14.82 27.36
C GLU A 234 -9.59 14.34 26.00
N HIS A 235 -8.95 13.32 25.42
CA HIS A 235 -9.26 12.82 24.08
C HIS A 235 -9.72 11.37 24.05
N LEU A 236 -9.86 10.74 25.23
CA LEU A 236 -10.12 9.31 25.36
C LEU A 236 -11.35 8.85 24.58
N GLU A 237 -12.49 9.57 24.66
CA GLU A 237 -13.70 9.17 23.91
C GLU A 237 -13.51 9.20 22.40
N LYS A 238 -12.78 10.20 21.88
CA LYS A 238 -12.47 10.31 20.46
C LYS A 238 -11.53 9.17 20.04
N ASN A 239 -10.47 8.93 20.81
CA ASN A 239 -9.47 7.90 20.56
C ASN A 239 -10.09 6.50 20.59
N LYS A 240 -10.97 6.22 21.57
CA LYS A 240 -11.73 4.96 21.66
C LYS A 240 -12.57 4.71 20.40
N LYS A 241 -13.33 5.72 19.94
CA LYS A 241 -14.17 5.60 18.74
C LYS A 241 -13.34 5.38 17.48
N LEU A 242 -12.25 6.13 17.30
CA LEU A 242 -11.33 5.96 16.18
C LEU A 242 -10.67 4.58 16.18
N PHE A 243 -10.18 4.12 17.33
CA PHE A 243 -9.56 2.81 17.44
C PHE A 243 -10.56 1.68 17.17
N TYR A 244 -11.77 1.78 17.74
CA TYR A 244 -12.85 0.83 17.46
C TYR A 244 -13.16 0.78 15.96
N TYR A 245 -13.26 1.94 15.32
CA TYR A 245 -13.46 2.05 13.88
C TYR A 245 -12.35 1.33 13.10
N PHE A 246 -11.07 1.61 13.41
CA PHE A 246 -9.92 0.99 12.74
C PHE A 246 -9.84 -0.52 12.93
N CYS A 247 -10.29 -1.01 14.09
CA CYS A 247 -10.25 -2.44 14.39
C CYS A 247 -11.42 -3.23 13.82
N ILE A 248 -12.61 -2.62 13.71
CA ILE A 248 -13.87 -3.34 13.45
C ILE A 248 -14.51 -2.94 12.12
N LEU A 249 -14.52 -1.65 11.77
CA LEU A 249 -15.39 -1.09 10.74
C LEU A 249 -14.66 -0.71 9.46
N ALA A 250 -13.48 -0.10 9.55
CA ALA A 250 -12.65 0.16 8.38
C ALA A 250 -11.18 0.00 8.72
N GLY A 251 -10.41 -0.67 7.87
CA GLY A 251 -8.98 -0.84 8.08
C GLY A 251 -8.58 -2.10 8.84
N ASN A 252 -7.43 -2.02 9.50
CA ASN A 252 -6.44 -3.11 9.41
C ASN A 252 -6.43 -4.06 10.61
N GLY A 253 -7.36 -3.96 11.57
CA GLY A 253 -7.48 -4.88 12.71
C GLY A 253 -8.17 -6.21 12.34
N GLY A 254 -9.32 -6.49 12.93
CA GLY A 254 -10.05 -7.74 12.70
C GLY A 254 -10.62 -7.89 11.27
N LEU A 255 -10.79 -6.78 10.56
CA LEU A 255 -11.39 -6.75 9.23
C LEU A 255 -10.43 -7.27 8.15
N TYR A 256 -9.20 -6.77 8.07
CA TYR A 256 -8.22 -7.23 7.06
C TYR A 256 -7.81 -8.69 7.27
N ARG A 257 -7.75 -9.16 8.52
CA ARG A 257 -7.53 -10.58 8.83
C ARG A 257 -8.67 -11.45 8.29
N ARG A 258 -9.91 -10.97 8.37
CA ARG A 258 -11.07 -11.63 7.75
C ARG A 258 -10.88 -11.76 6.25
N ASP A 259 -10.46 -10.67 5.60
CA ASP A 259 -10.36 -10.63 4.14
C ASP A 259 -9.14 -11.44 3.66
N TYR A 260 -8.03 -11.45 4.41
CA TYR A 260 -6.91 -12.36 4.20
C TYR A 260 -7.29 -13.83 4.43
N ILE A 261 -8.11 -14.15 5.44
CA ILE A 261 -8.68 -15.51 5.59
C ILE A 261 -9.49 -15.90 4.36
N LYS A 262 -10.31 -15.00 3.80
CA LYS A 262 -11.08 -15.30 2.58
C LYS A 262 -10.16 -15.54 1.38
N PHE A 263 -9.13 -14.72 1.23
CA PHE A 263 -8.06 -14.92 0.25
C PHE A 263 -7.43 -16.31 0.39
N LEU A 264 -6.92 -16.67 1.57
CA LEU A 264 -6.28 -17.98 1.80
C LEU A 264 -7.25 -19.14 1.57
N LYS A 265 -8.54 -19.00 1.89
CA LYS A 265 -9.56 -20.00 1.54
C LYS A 265 -9.73 -20.14 0.03
N LYS A 266 -9.70 -19.03 -0.71
CA LYS A 266 -9.75 -19.04 -2.17
C LYS A 266 -8.52 -19.74 -2.76
N VAL A 267 -7.33 -19.42 -2.25
CA VAL A 267 -6.07 -20.13 -2.60
C VAL A 267 -6.17 -21.62 -2.28
N THR A 268 -6.71 -22.00 -1.11
CA THR A 268 -6.93 -23.40 -0.72
C THR A 268 -7.85 -24.13 -1.70
N SER A 269 -8.87 -23.46 -2.25
CA SER A 269 -9.76 -24.05 -3.25
C SER A 269 -9.12 -24.21 -4.62
N LEU A 270 -8.13 -23.36 -4.95
CA LEU A 270 -7.36 -23.44 -6.19
C LEU A 270 -6.25 -24.50 -6.12
N TYR A 271 -5.69 -24.73 -4.93
CA TYR A 271 -4.60 -25.67 -4.68
C TYR A 271 -4.96 -26.64 -3.53
N PRO A 272 -5.85 -27.62 -3.77
CA PRO A 272 -6.30 -28.56 -2.74
C PRO A 272 -5.18 -29.38 -2.11
N GLU A 273 -4.09 -29.61 -2.84
CA GLU A 273 -2.89 -30.31 -2.37
C GLU A 273 -2.18 -29.55 -1.24
N GLU A 274 -2.33 -28.22 -1.18
CA GLU A 274 -1.76 -27.34 -0.16
C GLU A 274 -2.74 -27.10 1.00
N ALA A 275 -3.88 -27.79 1.04
CA ALA A 275 -4.95 -27.46 1.96
C ALA A 275 -4.58 -27.64 3.43
N THR A 276 -3.69 -28.58 3.77
CA THR A 276 -3.31 -28.84 5.16
C THR A 276 -2.61 -27.62 5.78
N ILE A 277 -1.58 -27.10 5.11
CA ILE A 277 -0.80 -25.95 5.61
C ILE A 277 -1.65 -24.67 5.60
N LEU A 278 -2.42 -24.44 4.52
CA LEU A 278 -3.27 -23.26 4.42
C LEU A 278 -4.38 -23.26 5.48
N LYS A 279 -4.96 -24.42 5.81
CA LYS A 279 -5.96 -24.54 6.89
C LYS A 279 -5.38 -24.21 8.27
N GLU A 280 -4.14 -24.60 8.54
CA GLU A 280 -3.44 -24.24 9.78
C GLU A 280 -3.31 -22.72 9.89
N ILE A 281 -2.78 -22.06 8.85
CA ILE A 281 -2.59 -20.61 8.80
C ILE A 281 -3.93 -19.87 8.92
N ILE A 282 -4.98 -20.34 8.23
CA ILE A 282 -6.34 -19.81 8.35
C ILE A 282 -6.84 -19.91 9.80
N SER A 283 -6.53 -20.98 10.51
CA SER A 283 -6.89 -21.15 11.93
C SER A 283 -6.20 -20.12 12.81
N LEU A 284 -4.90 -19.88 12.60
CA LEU A 284 -4.13 -18.86 13.31
C LEU A 284 -4.73 -17.46 13.08
N TYR A 285 -5.04 -17.09 11.83
CA TYR A 285 -5.65 -15.79 11.57
C TYR A 285 -7.06 -15.64 12.15
N LYS A 286 -7.83 -16.74 12.29
CA LYS A 286 -9.12 -16.69 12.99
C LYS A 286 -8.94 -16.39 14.47
N ILE A 287 -7.88 -16.90 15.09
CA ILE A 287 -7.52 -16.60 16.48
C ILE A 287 -7.15 -15.11 16.59
N ALA A 288 -6.24 -14.62 15.74
CA ALA A 288 -5.84 -13.21 15.72
C ALA A 288 -7.05 -12.28 15.50
N GLN A 289 -7.92 -12.60 14.54
CA GLN A 289 -9.15 -11.85 14.28
C GLN A 289 -10.05 -11.74 15.52
N LYS A 290 -10.25 -12.85 16.25
CA LYS A 290 -11.09 -12.85 17.46
C LYS A 290 -10.47 -11.98 18.56
N LYS A 291 -9.14 -12.02 18.71
CA LYS A 291 -8.42 -11.20 19.70
C LYS A 291 -8.51 -9.71 19.37
N TRP A 292 -8.36 -9.31 18.11
CA TRP A 292 -8.62 -7.92 17.68
C TRP A 292 -10.04 -7.44 18.01
N LYS A 293 -11.04 -8.30 17.82
CA LYS A 293 -12.41 -7.98 18.23
C LYS A 293 -12.56 -7.83 19.73
N LYS A 294 -11.80 -8.58 20.53
CA LYS A 294 -11.78 -8.44 21.99
C LYS A 294 -11.11 -7.13 22.38
N ILE A 295 -9.92 -6.82 21.86
CA ILE A 295 -9.20 -5.55 22.08
C ILE A 295 -10.12 -4.35 21.83
N ALA A 296 -10.81 -4.33 20.68
CA ALA A 296 -11.74 -3.24 20.36
C ALA A 296 -12.90 -3.11 21.37
N LYS A 297 -13.39 -4.21 21.94
CA LYS A 297 -14.43 -4.20 22.97
C LYS A 297 -13.90 -3.69 24.30
N GLU A 298 -12.71 -4.15 24.71
CA GLU A 298 -12.07 -3.69 25.95
C GLU A 298 -11.86 -2.17 25.89
N ILE A 299 -11.31 -1.65 24.79
CA ILE A 299 -11.12 -0.21 24.58
C ILE A 299 -12.44 0.55 24.61
N ALA A 300 -13.47 0.06 23.93
CA ALA A 300 -14.79 0.69 23.94
C ALA A 300 -15.42 0.74 25.35
N SER A 301 -15.08 -0.21 26.21
CA SER A 301 -15.61 -0.32 27.58
C SER A 301 -14.91 0.52 28.64
N ILE A 302 -13.79 1.17 28.29
CA ILE A 302 -13.04 2.05 29.21
C ILE A 302 -13.94 3.18 29.71
N ASP A 303 -14.12 3.30 31.03
CA ASP A 303 -14.80 4.43 31.67
C ASP A 303 -13.76 5.46 32.16
N ILE A 304 -13.95 6.72 31.79
CA ILE A 304 -13.05 7.85 32.15
C ILE A 304 -13.01 8.07 33.67
N HIS A 305 -14.05 7.64 34.40
CA HIS A 305 -14.21 7.89 35.82
C HIS A 305 -13.85 6.71 36.72
N SER A 306 -13.43 5.57 36.17
CA SER A 306 -13.10 4.39 36.98
C SER A 306 -11.60 4.29 37.29
N ALA A 307 -11.28 3.72 38.46
CA ALA A 307 -9.92 3.34 38.85
C ALA A 307 -9.38 2.12 38.06
N SER A 308 -10.07 1.67 37.01
CA SER A 308 -9.79 0.41 36.30
C SER A 308 -8.97 0.58 35.02
N LEU A 309 -8.48 1.78 34.71
CA LEU A 309 -7.74 2.06 33.48
C LEU A 309 -6.47 1.20 33.36
N GLU A 310 -5.67 1.09 34.43
CA GLU A 310 -4.45 0.25 34.44
C GLU A 310 -4.75 -1.22 34.16
N GLN A 311 -5.83 -1.75 34.74
CA GLN A 311 -6.25 -3.14 34.53
C GLN A 311 -6.68 -3.38 33.08
N VAL A 312 -7.45 -2.46 32.49
CA VAL A 312 -7.91 -2.58 31.10
C VAL A 312 -6.74 -2.44 30.13
N THR A 313 -5.81 -1.51 30.37
CA THR A 313 -4.59 -1.36 29.57
C THR A 313 -3.73 -2.64 29.61
N SER A 314 -3.51 -3.22 30.79
CA SER A 314 -2.75 -4.48 30.92
C SER A 314 -3.41 -5.65 30.17
N GLU A 315 -4.74 -5.78 30.24
CA GLU A 315 -5.47 -6.80 29.47
C GLU A 315 -5.32 -6.59 27.96
N ILE A 316 -5.37 -5.35 27.49
CA ILE A 316 -5.18 -5.01 26.08
C ILE A 316 -3.75 -5.33 25.61
N GLU A 317 -2.74 -4.96 26.40
CA GLU A 317 -1.33 -5.27 26.11
C GLU A 317 -1.12 -6.79 25.99
N ASN A 318 -1.66 -7.58 26.92
CA ASN A 318 -1.59 -9.05 26.86
C ASN A 318 -2.24 -9.58 25.57
N LEU A 319 -3.42 -9.06 25.20
CA LEU A 319 -4.09 -9.46 23.96
C LEU A 319 -3.28 -9.10 22.72
N LEU A 320 -2.61 -7.95 22.70
CA LEU A 320 -1.75 -7.54 21.59
C LEU A 320 -0.51 -8.43 21.48
N GLN A 321 0.14 -8.77 22.59
CA GLN A 321 1.26 -9.72 22.60
C GLN A 321 0.84 -11.09 22.04
N GLU A 322 -0.34 -11.58 22.43
CA GLU A 322 -0.89 -12.82 21.89
C GLU A 322 -1.19 -12.73 20.39
N VAL A 323 -1.71 -11.60 19.90
CA VAL A 323 -1.87 -11.34 18.46
C VAL A 323 -0.51 -11.40 17.77
N THR A 324 0.49 -10.68 18.28
CA THR A 324 1.86 -10.65 17.74
C THR A 324 2.43 -12.06 17.57
N LEU A 325 2.33 -12.89 18.60
CA LEU A 325 2.83 -14.26 18.55
C LEU A 325 2.10 -15.11 17.50
N VAL A 326 0.78 -15.02 17.45
CA VAL A 326 -0.05 -15.79 16.50
C VAL A 326 0.25 -15.38 15.05
N GLU A 327 0.35 -14.08 14.79
CA GLU A 327 0.60 -13.57 13.44
C GLU A 327 2.02 -13.81 12.98
N LYS A 328 3.02 -13.63 13.87
CA LYS A 328 4.40 -14.01 13.58
C LYS A 328 4.49 -15.47 13.19
N LYS A 329 3.83 -16.37 13.93
CA LYS A 329 3.78 -17.79 13.58
C LYS A 329 3.13 -18.00 12.22
N ALA A 330 1.96 -17.42 11.98
CA ALA A 330 1.22 -17.57 10.72
C ALA A 330 2.03 -17.11 9.51
N MET A 331 2.70 -15.95 9.62
CA MET A 331 3.52 -15.41 8.54
C MET A 331 4.81 -16.17 8.33
N TYR A 332 5.48 -16.60 9.40
CA TYR A 332 6.67 -17.44 9.26
C TYR A 332 6.35 -18.76 8.55
N THR A 333 5.24 -19.40 8.92
CA THR A 333 4.75 -20.61 8.24
C THR A 333 4.44 -20.35 6.76
N LEU A 334 3.78 -19.24 6.43
CA LEU A 334 3.51 -18.85 5.03
C LEU A 334 4.80 -18.59 4.24
N TRP A 335 5.74 -17.86 4.83
CA TRP A 335 7.01 -17.47 4.20
C TRP A 335 7.84 -18.71 3.88
N THR A 336 8.09 -19.58 4.86
CA THR A 336 8.83 -20.83 4.63
C THR A 336 8.11 -21.77 3.67
N TRP A 337 6.78 -21.88 3.74
CA TRP A 337 6.03 -22.70 2.79
C TRP A 337 6.17 -22.18 1.35
N THR A 338 5.96 -20.88 1.13
CA THR A 338 6.09 -20.29 -0.21
C THR A 338 7.51 -20.37 -0.74
N GLU A 339 8.53 -20.11 0.09
CA GLU A 339 9.94 -20.25 -0.28
C GLU A 339 10.26 -21.68 -0.78
N ASN A 340 9.76 -22.71 -0.09
CA ASN A 340 9.91 -24.10 -0.51
C ASN A 340 9.17 -24.42 -1.82
N GLN A 341 8.07 -23.75 -2.12
CA GLN A 341 7.34 -23.94 -3.38
C GLN A 341 8.03 -23.23 -4.54
N LEU A 342 8.50 -22.00 -4.30
CA LEU A 342 9.19 -21.17 -5.29
C LEU A 342 10.57 -21.76 -5.64
N SER A 343 11.33 -22.25 -4.66
CA SER A 343 12.63 -22.91 -4.91
C SER A 343 12.51 -24.18 -5.77
N LYS A 344 11.44 -24.97 -5.61
CA LYS A 344 11.16 -26.15 -6.46
C LYS A 344 10.86 -25.77 -7.92
N SER A 345 10.28 -24.59 -8.14
CA SER A 345 9.96 -24.09 -9.48
C SER A 345 11.20 -23.64 -10.26
N ILE A 346 12.32 -23.36 -9.58
CA ILE A 346 13.62 -22.96 -10.17
C ILE A 346 14.48 -24.19 -10.50
N THR A 347 13.87 -25.34 -10.77
CA THR A 347 14.60 -26.49 -11.33
C THR A 347 14.77 -26.27 -12.83
N PHE A 348 15.75 -25.46 -13.24
CA PHE A 348 16.10 -25.28 -14.64
C PHE A 348 16.57 -26.61 -15.24
N THR A 349 15.85 -27.06 -16.26
CA THR A 349 16.44 -27.79 -17.38
C THR A 349 17.47 -26.85 -18.00
N SER A 350 18.75 -27.06 -17.67
CA SER A 350 19.86 -26.28 -18.21
C SER A 350 20.05 -26.64 -19.69
N SER A 351 19.27 -25.99 -20.55
CA SER A 351 19.60 -25.83 -21.96
C SER A 351 19.09 -24.47 -22.45
N PHE A 352 19.53 -23.40 -21.78
CA PHE A 352 19.57 -22.08 -22.40
C PHE A 352 21.03 -21.65 -22.54
N PRO A 353 21.44 -21.21 -23.74
CA PRO A 353 22.80 -20.80 -24.00
C PRO A 353 23.08 -19.55 -23.16
N THR A 354 24.18 -19.59 -22.42
CA THR A 354 24.81 -18.39 -21.86
C THR A 354 25.08 -17.42 -23.01
N GLN A 355 24.17 -16.49 -23.25
CA GLN A 355 24.53 -15.25 -23.92
C GLN A 355 25.53 -14.56 -23.00
N LYS A 356 26.80 -14.56 -23.41
CA LYS A 356 27.79 -13.63 -22.88
C LYS A 356 27.16 -12.25 -22.88
N ILE A 357 27.00 -11.65 -21.70
CA ILE A 357 26.83 -10.21 -21.60
C ILE A 357 28.10 -9.64 -22.23
N GLU A 358 27.97 -9.08 -23.42
CA GLU A 358 29.04 -8.30 -24.03
C GLU A 358 29.36 -7.17 -23.05
N THR A 359 30.64 -7.05 -22.69
CA THR A 359 31.15 -6.02 -21.79
C THR A 359 30.76 -4.65 -22.34
N THR A 360 29.67 -4.11 -21.82
CA THR A 360 29.22 -2.76 -22.19
C THR A 360 30.00 -1.80 -21.31
N SER A 361 30.92 -1.04 -21.91
CA SER A 361 31.64 0.01 -21.18
C SER A 361 30.71 1.20 -21.00
N PHE A 362 30.38 1.53 -19.75
CA PHE A 362 29.68 2.77 -19.42
C PHE A 362 30.70 3.87 -19.12
N ASN A 363 30.51 5.04 -19.73
CA ASN A 363 31.40 6.19 -19.58
C ASN A 363 30.94 7.14 -18.46
N THR A 364 29.66 7.08 -18.08
CA THR A 364 29.08 7.93 -17.01
C THR A 364 28.15 7.15 -16.08
N LEU A 365 27.97 7.64 -14.85
CA LEU A 365 26.97 7.09 -13.91
C LEU A 365 25.54 7.22 -14.45
N GLU A 366 25.27 8.26 -15.22
CA GLU A 366 23.97 8.47 -15.85
C GLU A 366 23.64 7.38 -16.87
N GLU A 367 24.61 6.95 -17.68
CA GLU A 367 24.46 5.82 -18.61
C GLU A 367 24.18 4.52 -17.86
N ILE A 368 24.84 4.31 -16.72
CA ILE A 368 24.63 3.14 -15.84
C ILE A 368 23.21 3.13 -15.28
N ILE A 369 22.76 4.25 -14.70
CA ILE A 369 21.41 4.39 -14.12
C ILE A 369 20.36 4.22 -15.21
N ARG A 370 20.50 4.89 -16.36
CA ARG A 370 19.57 4.75 -17.50
C ARG A 370 19.52 3.31 -18.00
N TYR A 371 20.66 2.62 -18.09
CA TYR A 371 20.70 1.22 -18.48
C TYR A 371 19.91 0.34 -17.50
N PHE A 372 20.10 0.50 -16.20
CA PHE A 372 19.37 -0.29 -15.19
C PHE A 372 17.89 0.04 -15.13
N MET A 373 17.51 1.32 -15.24
CA MET A 373 16.09 1.72 -15.33
C MET A 373 15.42 1.12 -16.57
N ASN A 374 16.08 1.20 -17.74
CA ASN A 374 15.56 0.62 -18.98
C ASN A 374 15.51 -0.92 -18.93
N SER A 375 16.42 -1.54 -18.18
CA SER A 375 16.50 -2.99 -17.98
C SER A 375 15.63 -3.50 -16.82
N ARG A 376 14.98 -2.59 -16.07
CA ARG A 376 14.13 -2.89 -14.90
C ARG A 376 14.83 -3.72 -13.82
N ILE A 377 16.09 -3.43 -13.57
CA ILE A 377 16.88 -4.07 -12.52
C ILE A 377 16.86 -3.17 -11.28
N GLU A 378 16.51 -3.70 -10.11
CA GLU A 378 16.58 -2.97 -8.85
C GLU A 378 18.03 -2.71 -8.42
N PHE A 379 18.30 -1.50 -7.94
CA PHE A 379 19.60 -1.10 -7.44
C PHE A 379 19.46 -0.12 -6.27
N ASP A 380 20.44 -0.17 -5.35
CA ASP A 380 20.65 0.80 -4.28
C ASP A 380 21.82 1.72 -4.65
N LEU A 381 21.64 3.04 -4.50
CA LEU A 381 22.70 4.02 -4.69
C LEU A 381 23.18 4.50 -3.32
N ILE A 382 24.43 4.21 -2.97
CA ILE A 382 25.04 4.64 -1.71
C ILE A 382 26.01 5.79 -1.99
N VAL A 383 25.70 6.97 -1.46
CA VAL A 383 26.58 8.13 -1.57
C VAL A 383 27.40 8.26 -0.30
N THR A 384 28.72 8.09 -0.38
CA THR A 384 29.61 8.20 0.78
C THR A 384 30.15 9.63 0.95
N LYS A 385 30.63 9.95 2.17
CA LYS A 385 31.27 11.26 2.50
C LYS A 385 32.51 11.59 1.65
N LYS A 386 33.05 10.65 0.87
CA LYS A 386 34.23 10.85 0.02
C LYS A 386 33.88 11.17 -1.44
N ASN A 387 32.63 11.50 -1.76
CA ASN A 387 32.12 11.66 -3.13
C ASN A 387 32.33 10.40 -3.99
N THR A 388 32.41 9.22 -3.37
CA THR A 388 32.29 7.95 -4.07
C THR A 388 30.83 7.52 -4.06
N ILE A 389 30.38 7.04 -5.21
CA ILE A 389 29.04 6.50 -5.40
C ILE A 389 29.20 5.00 -5.54
N ASP A 390 28.74 4.26 -4.55
CA ASP A 390 28.69 2.80 -4.59
C ASP A 390 27.30 2.40 -5.10
N LEU A 391 27.26 1.67 -6.21
CA LEU A 391 26.02 1.16 -6.79
C LEU A 391 25.88 -0.32 -6.44
N ASN A 392 24.94 -0.66 -5.57
CA ASN A 392 24.62 -2.05 -5.25
C ASN A 392 23.51 -2.54 -6.16
N ILE A 393 23.82 -3.51 -7.02
CA ILE A 393 22.84 -4.12 -7.92
C ILE A 393 22.40 -5.44 -7.30
N ALA A 394 21.12 -5.57 -7.00
CA ALA A 394 20.57 -6.84 -6.51
C ALA A 394 20.27 -7.74 -7.72
N SER A 395 21.27 -8.46 -8.22
CA SER A 395 21.04 -9.56 -9.16
C SER A 395 21.89 -10.78 -8.78
N ASN A 396 21.22 -11.88 -8.40
CA ASN A 396 21.82 -13.20 -8.21
C ASN A 396 23.17 -13.23 -7.48
N ASP A 397 23.20 -12.82 -6.20
CA ASP A 397 24.34 -12.99 -5.27
C ASP A 397 25.69 -12.38 -5.71
N GLN A 398 25.71 -11.42 -6.64
CA GLN A 398 26.93 -10.73 -7.06
C GLN A 398 26.89 -9.23 -6.73
N ILE A 399 27.84 -8.78 -5.91
CA ILE A 399 28.07 -7.37 -5.60
C ILE A 399 29.05 -6.81 -6.63
N PHE A 400 28.61 -5.83 -7.42
CA PHE A 400 29.47 -5.10 -8.35
C PHE A 400 29.95 -3.81 -7.69
N TYR A 401 31.26 -3.57 -7.68
CA TYR A 401 31.84 -2.30 -7.24
C TYR A 401 32.21 -1.49 -8.47
N TRP A 402 31.63 -0.30 -8.61
CA TRP A 402 32.03 0.67 -9.63
C TRP A 402 32.77 1.83 -8.96
N THR A 403 34.03 2.02 -9.32
CA THR A 403 34.81 3.20 -8.90
C THR A 403 35.13 4.02 -10.14
N PRO A 404 34.66 5.27 -10.26
CA PRO A 404 34.99 6.10 -11.42
C PRO A 404 36.49 6.39 -11.43
N SER A 405 37.18 5.90 -12.46
CA SER A 405 38.53 6.36 -12.79
C SER A 405 38.41 7.69 -13.55
N ASN A 406 38.65 8.79 -12.83
CA ASN A 406 39.00 10.10 -13.38
C ASN A 406 37.97 10.80 -14.29
N ASN A 407 36.75 11.07 -13.82
CA ASN A 407 35.99 12.21 -14.37
C ASN A 407 35.15 12.91 -13.30
N LYS A 408 35.29 14.23 -13.24
CA LYS A 408 34.51 15.12 -12.38
C LYS A 408 33.04 15.03 -12.79
N ILE A 409 32.18 14.54 -11.90
CA ILE A 409 30.74 14.81 -11.97
C ILE A 409 30.57 16.33 -11.99
N SER A 410 29.77 16.88 -12.90
CA SER A 410 29.62 18.34 -13.03
C SER A 410 29.10 18.95 -11.72
N GLU A 411 29.63 20.11 -11.32
CA GLU A 411 29.14 20.83 -10.12
C GLU A 411 27.64 21.14 -10.21
N GLU A 412 27.11 21.36 -11.42
CA GLU A 412 25.66 21.54 -11.65
C GLU A 412 24.83 20.32 -11.25
N PHE A 413 25.34 19.10 -11.47
CA PHE A 413 24.64 17.88 -11.04
C PHE A 413 24.67 17.73 -9.51
N TRP A 414 25.77 18.13 -8.87
CA TRP A 414 25.88 18.17 -7.40
C TRP A 414 24.95 19.23 -6.80
N GLU A 415 24.92 20.45 -7.34
CA GLU A 415 24.11 21.54 -6.80
C GLU A 415 22.61 21.36 -7.03
N GLY A 416 22.18 20.84 -8.18
CA GLY A 416 20.76 20.63 -8.48
C GLY A 416 20.14 19.47 -7.67
N THR A 417 20.85 18.35 -7.59
CA THR A 417 20.31 17.10 -7.02
C THR A 417 20.40 17.08 -5.49
N LEU A 418 21.45 17.69 -4.90
CA LEU A 418 21.72 17.58 -3.46
C LEU A 418 21.21 18.77 -2.65
N ASN A 419 21.25 20.02 -3.17
CA ASN A 419 20.66 21.14 -2.42
C ASN A 419 19.15 20.99 -2.22
N TYR A 420 18.47 20.19 -3.05
CA TYR A 420 17.06 19.88 -2.90
C TYR A 420 16.81 18.69 -1.96
N CYS A 421 17.65 17.65 -2.00
CA CYS A 421 17.49 16.47 -1.13
C CYS A 421 17.91 16.71 0.34
N PHE A 422 18.78 17.67 0.63
CA PHE A 422 19.41 17.83 1.96
C PHE A 422 18.93 19.05 2.77
N LYS A 423 17.92 19.81 2.32
CA LYS A 423 17.36 20.95 3.08
C LYS A 423 16.64 20.56 4.38
N THR A 424 16.31 19.28 4.60
CA THR A 424 15.48 18.85 5.74
C THR A 424 16.20 18.01 6.79
N ARG A 425 17.46 17.57 6.58
CA ARG A 425 18.25 16.85 7.61
C ARG A 425 19.76 17.11 7.45
N PRO A 426 20.49 17.49 8.52
CA PRO A 426 21.95 17.52 8.48
C PRO A 426 22.51 16.09 8.35
N LEU A 427 23.45 15.90 7.42
CA LEU A 427 24.16 14.65 7.20
C LEU A 427 24.86 14.18 8.49
N LYS A 428 24.35 13.12 9.11
CA LYS A 428 25.13 12.26 10.01
C LYS A 428 25.10 10.84 9.45
N ASP A 429 26.22 10.51 8.81
CA ASP A 429 26.61 9.20 8.27
C ASP A 429 25.83 8.74 7.02
N ALA A 430 26.46 7.86 6.23
CA ALA A 430 26.15 7.60 4.81
C ALA A 430 24.64 7.54 4.48
N THR A 431 24.24 8.15 3.36
CA THR A 431 22.83 8.19 2.93
C THR A 431 22.62 7.20 1.80
N ILE A 432 21.67 6.28 2.00
CA ILE A 432 21.23 5.30 1.01
C ILE A 432 20.03 5.91 0.28
N LEU A 433 20.12 6.06 -1.03
CA LEU A 433 19.00 6.46 -1.88
C LEU A 433 18.50 5.23 -2.64
N LYS A 434 17.21 4.94 -2.50
CA LYS A 434 16.57 3.84 -3.22
C LYS A 434 16.15 4.30 -4.62
N SER A 435 16.11 3.37 -5.58
CA SER A 435 15.71 3.64 -6.97
C SER A 435 14.36 4.39 -7.06
N GLU A 436 13.39 4.06 -6.22
CA GLU A 436 12.07 4.70 -6.16
C GLU A 436 12.15 6.20 -5.79
N GLU A 437 13.06 6.61 -4.89
CA GLU A 437 13.26 8.02 -4.50
C GLU A 437 13.93 8.85 -5.60
N PHE A 438 14.56 8.17 -6.57
CA PHE A 438 15.29 8.76 -7.69
C PHE A 438 14.42 8.91 -8.94
N ILE A 439 13.53 7.94 -9.18
CA ILE A 439 12.60 7.89 -10.32
C ILE A 439 11.61 9.07 -10.30
N ASP A 440 11.10 9.43 -9.12
CA ASP A 440 10.14 10.53 -8.98
C ASP A 440 10.75 11.93 -9.15
N LYS A 441 12.09 12.06 -9.12
CA LYS A 441 12.79 13.36 -9.12
C LYS A 441 13.53 13.72 -10.41
N ILE A 442 13.83 12.75 -11.27
CA ILE A 442 14.47 13.00 -12.59
C ILE A 442 13.43 13.08 -13.71
N ALA A 443 12.20 12.62 -13.48
CA ALA A 443 11.09 12.75 -14.44
C ALA A 443 10.50 14.17 -14.53
N GLY A 444 11.12 15.17 -13.87
CA GLY A 444 10.77 16.59 -13.95
C GLY A 444 11.68 17.36 -14.89
#